data_AF-A0A9D3YSC5-F1
#
_entry.id   AF-A0A9D3YSC5-F1
#
_cell.length_a   1.000
_cell.length_b   1.000
_cell.length_c   1.000
_cell.angle_alpha   90.00
_cell.angle_beta   90.00
_cell.angle_gamma   90.00
#
_symmetry.space_group_name_H-M   'P 1'
#
loop_
_entity.id
_entity.type
_entity.pdbx_description
1 polymer ?
#
loop_
_entity_poly.entity_id
_entity_poly.type
_entity_poly.pdbx_seq_one_letter_code
_entity_poly.pdbx_strand_id
1 'polypeptide(L)' 'MFAGSNTKWTCESVGFYRDLAAGSVEFSDDGSLLAVMFGPCITLWEPDNNLLRHTLVSNTSSHCVK' A
#
# COMPACT_ATOMS: atom_id res chain seq x y z
N MET A 1 11.63 24.97 -30.49
CA MET A 1 10.26 24.80 -29.96
C MET A 1 10.29 23.60 -29.04
N PHE A 2 10.34 23.81 -27.73
CA PHE A 2 10.29 22.70 -26.76
C PHE A 2 8.81 22.42 -26.50
N ALA A 3 8.32 21.28 -27.01
CA ALA A 3 6.99 20.81 -26.67
C ALA A 3 6.96 20.52 -25.16
N GLY A 4 6.25 21.35 -24.40
CA GLY A 4 6.05 21.10 -22.98
C GLY A 4 5.30 19.78 -22.82
N SER A 5 5.98 18.75 -22.31
CA SER A 5 5.33 17.50 -21.97
C SER A 5 4.25 17.82 -20.93
N ASN A 6 3.00 17.60 -21.31
CA ASN A 6 1.84 17.76 -20.43
C ASN A 6 1.83 16.56 -19.48
N THR A 7 2.71 16.57 -18.48
CA THR A 7 2.75 15.56 -17.41
C THR A 7 1.47 15.69 -16.59
N LYS A 8 0.48 14.89 -16.95
CA LYS A 8 -0.73 14.71 -16.16
C LYS A 8 -0.49 13.60 -15.15
N TRP A 9 -0.91 13.81 -13.92
CA TRP A 9 -0.99 12.74 -12.94
C TRP A 9 -2.02 11.72 -13.42
N THR A 10 -1.57 10.49 -13.66
CA THR A 10 -2.43 9.35 -13.97
C THR A 10 -2.51 8.45 -12.75
N CYS A 11 -3.72 8.01 -12.41
CA CYS A 11 -3.93 7.01 -11.38
C CYS A 11 -3.86 5.63 -12.05
N GLU A 12 -2.78 4.89 -11.80
CA GLU A 12 -2.58 3.55 -12.35
C GLU A 12 -3.48 2.52 -11.66
N SER A 13 -3.71 2.65 -10.34
CA SER A 13 -4.52 1.71 -9.58
C SER A 13 -5.28 2.36 -8.43
N VAL A 14 -6.46 1.80 -8.15
CA VAL A 14 -7.28 2.06 -6.95
C VAL A 14 -7.67 0.72 -6.36
N GLY A 15 -7.57 0.57 -5.03
CA GLY A 15 -7.73 -0.72 -4.37
C GLY A 15 -8.46 -0.63 -3.05
N PHE A 16 -9.35 -1.60 -2.83
CA PHE A 16 -9.87 -1.97 -1.51
C PHE A 16 -9.26 -3.32 -1.15
N TYR A 17 -8.96 -3.53 0.13
CA TYR A 17 -8.55 -4.83 0.62
C TYR A 17 -9.58 -5.33 1.63
N ARG A 18 -10.31 -6.40 1.27
CA ARG A 18 -11.38 -6.99 2.11
C ARG A 18 -12.40 -5.96 2.61
N ASP A 19 -12.90 -5.14 1.70
CA ASP A 19 -13.87 -4.06 1.97
C ASP A 19 -13.39 -2.96 2.92
N LEU A 20 -12.09 -2.95 3.26
CA LEU A 20 -11.47 -1.88 4.03
C LEU A 20 -10.92 -0.81 3.07
N ALA A 21 -11.14 0.45 3.45
CA ALA A 21 -10.56 1.59 2.76
C ALA A 21 -9.04 1.67 3.01
N ALA A 22 -8.29 2.07 1.99
CA ALA A 22 -6.87 2.33 2.11
C ALA A 22 -6.62 3.52 3.04
N GLY A 23 -5.70 3.35 3.98
CA GLY A 23 -5.23 4.39 4.89
C GLY A 23 -3.85 4.89 4.50
N SER A 24 -2.95 4.96 5.49
CA SER A 24 -1.55 5.35 5.27
C SER A 24 -0.86 4.44 4.26
N VAL A 25 0.02 5.03 3.48
CA VAL A 25 0.80 4.37 2.44
C VAL A 25 2.24 4.88 2.45
N GLU A 26 3.20 3.99 2.24
CA GLU A 26 4.62 4.34 2.18
C GLU A 26 5.37 3.37 1.24
N PHE A 27 6.33 3.90 0.49
CA PHE A 27 7.24 3.06 -0.30
C PHE A 27 8.43 2.64 0.56
N SER A 28 9.00 1.47 0.28
CA SER A 28 10.34 1.14 0.76
C SER A 28 11.37 2.13 0.21
N ASP A 29 12.49 2.29 0.91
CA ASP A 29 13.55 3.24 0.54
C ASP A 29 14.12 3.00 -0.87
N ASP A 30 14.14 1.74 -1.32
CA ASP A 30 14.55 1.32 -2.66
C ASP A 30 13.41 1.37 -3.71
N GLY A 31 12.18 1.72 -3.30
CA GLY A 31 11.00 1.81 -4.15
C GLY A 31 10.42 0.48 -4.63
N SER A 32 11.00 -0.66 -4.24
CA SER A 32 10.60 -1.98 -4.73
C SER A 32 9.27 -2.48 -4.14
N LEU A 33 8.89 -1.95 -2.97
CA LEU A 33 7.67 -2.32 -2.26
C LEU A 33 6.84 -1.10 -1.90
N LEU A 34 5.53 -1.29 -1.94
CA LEU A 34 4.53 -0.35 -1.45
C LEU A 34 3.77 -0.96 -0.28
N ALA A 35 3.87 -0.35 0.90
CA ALA A 35 3.09 -0.72 2.07
C ALA A 35 1.80 0.09 2.12
N VAL A 36 0.64 -0.58 2.19
CA VAL A 36 -0.68 0.06 2.31
C VAL A 36 -1.41 -0.48 3.53
N MET A 37 -1.85 0.42 4.40
CA MET A 37 -2.62 0.07 5.60
C MET A 37 -4.11 -0.06 5.27
N PHE A 38 -4.72 -1.14 5.75
CA PHE A 38 -6.14 -1.44 5.65
C PHE A 38 -6.66 -1.88 7.02
N GLY A 39 -7.17 -0.94 7.81
CA GLY A 39 -7.57 -1.19 9.21
C GLY A 39 -6.42 -1.80 10.03
N PRO A 40 -6.55 -3.03 10.57
CA PRO A 40 -5.50 -3.70 11.34
C PRO A 40 -4.47 -4.45 10.48
N CYS A 41 -4.63 -4.44 9.16
CA CYS A 41 -3.79 -5.18 8.21
C CYS A 41 -2.87 -4.20 7.47
N ILE A 42 -1.65 -4.61 7.20
CA ILE A 42 -0.74 -3.91 6.27
C ILE A 42 -0.46 -4.86 5.12
N THR A 43 -0.66 -4.39 3.90
CA THR A 43 -0.40 -5.15 2.67
C THR A 43 0.87 -4.62 2.01
N LEU A 44 1.73 -5.52 1.53
CA LEU A 44 2.95 -5.18 0.80
C LEU A 44 2.77 -5.56 -0.66
N TRP A 45 2.97 -4.60 -1.55
CA TRP A 45 2.77 -4.74 -2.99
C TRP A 45 4.05 -4.47 -3.74
N GLU A 46 4.23 -5.13 -4.86
CA GLU A 46 5.11 -4.64 -5.91
C GLU A 46 4.33 -3.61 -6.75
N PRO A 47 4.75 -2.34 -6.78
CA PRO A 47 3.98 -1.29 -7.43
C PRO A 47 3.97 -1.42 -8.95
N ASP A 48 5.09 -1.87 -9.56
CA ASP A 48 5.25 -1.90 -11.02
C ASP A 48 4.31 -2.87 -11.73
N ASN A 49 3.97 -3.98 -11.07
CA ASN A 49 3.09 -5.02 -11.59
C ASN A 49 1.78 -5.16 -10.78
N ASN A 50 1.59 -4.30 -9.78
CA ASN A 50 0.45 -4.29 -8.86
C ASN A 50 0.21 -5.67 -8.19
N LEU A 51 1.29 -6.36 -7.81
CA LEU A 51 1.24 -7.70 -7.22
C LEU A 51 1.30 -7.67 -5.70
N LEU A 52 0.29 -8.23 -5.03
CA LEU A 52 0.30 -8.41 -3.57
C LEU A 52 1.33 -9.48 -3.17
N ARG A 53 2.39 -9.07 -2.46
CA ARG A 53 3.45 -9.96 -1.95
C ARG A 53 3.07 -10.57 -0.60
N HIS A 54 2.67 -9.74 0.35
CA HIS A 54 2.41 -10.17 1.72
C HIS A 54 1.29 -9.36 2.39
N THR A 55 0.69 -9.95 3.43
CA THR A 55 -0.21 -9.24 4.33
C THR A 55 0.24 -9.49 5.75
N LEU A 56 0.54 -8.41 6.47
CA LEU A 56 0.89 -8.40 7.88
C LEU A 56 -0.38 -8.09 8.67
N VAL A 57 -0.67 -8.94 9.65
CA VAL A 57 -1.80 -8.75 10.57
C VAL A 57 -1.28 -8.71 11.99
N SER A 58 -1.68 -7.69 12.74
CA SER A 58 -1.30 -7.59 14.14
C SER A 58 -2.04 -8.66 14.94
N ASN A 59 -1.30 -9.63 15.47
CA ASN A 59 -1.83 -10.67 16.35
C ASN A 59 -1.71 -10.21 17.80
N THR A 60 -2.38 -9.11 18.17
CA THR A 60 -2.48 -8.73 19.58
C THR A 60 -3.48 -9.63 20.28
N SER A 61 -3.05 -10.84 20.67
CA SER A 61 -3.66 -11.49 21.82
C SER A 61 -3.33 -10.63 23.03
N SER A 62 -4.30 -9.84 23.48
CA SER A 62 -4.24 -9.13 24.75
C SER A 62 -4.18 -10.16 25.88
N HIS A 63 -3.00 -10.72 26.14
CA HIS A 63 -2.73 -11.47 27.35
C HIS A 63 -2.65 -10.44 28.48
N CYS A 64 -3.81 -10.14 29.07
CA CYS A 64 -3.93 -9.40 30.32
C CYS A 64 -3.15 -10.18 31.39
N VAL A 65 -1.89 -9.80 31.62
CA VAL A 65 -1.17 -10.23 32.82
C VAL A 65 -1.78 -9.42 33.97
N LYS A 66 -2.63 -10.09 34.74
CA LYS A 66 -3.10 -9.63 36.06
C LYS A 66 -1.96 -9.69 37.08
#